data_AF-A0A7L4QEB8-F1
#
_entry.id   AF-A0A7L4QEB8-F1
#
_cell.length_a   1.000
_cell.length_b   1.000
_cell.length_c   1.000
_cell.angle_alpha   90.00
_cell.angle_beta   90.00
_cell.angle_gamma   90.00
#
_symmetry.space_group_name_H-M   'P 1'
#
loop_
_entity.id
_entity.type
_entity.pdbx_description
1 polymer ?
#
loop_
_entity_poly.entity_id
_entity_poly.type
_entity_poly.pdbx_seq_one_letter_code
_entity_poly.pdbx_strand_id
1 'polypeptide(L)'
;MTRLDDYLQPLEEGVFEVFVDKSEVTEPLDEGWEKSKINLPSPETIASYRKGQYHVHETKNQWKVHKDRYDPKDHPFLHLVDDAPLVFMIAGTFNTLLFESKSSVKKDPLQLLEEHKAAWQLLMVTGIFLILLGGILALDPIRWFTGFIKYIIPVVIIGFALFLIWRAITVRPFRLESSKRMMLGLGVLLIGIVTFLINPIWLALMFVLVIALWSFSSAFMSLRRTAAGRLATPEGFYKRLGMGVLSLILGVAVILAPAAVVSFIMYILAAMAMLIGATLIVDSLGLRNAFKDIDLEHLISLESKRGDKAS
;
A
#
# COMPACT_ATOMS: atom_id res chain seq x y z
N MET A 1 4.81 -30.69 -22.06
CA MET A 1 5.10 -30.07 -20.76
C MET A 1 5.22 -28.58 -21.03
N THR A 2 4.41 -27.77 -20.38
CA THR A 2 4.35 -26.32 -20.58
C THR A 2 4.81 -25.62 -19.31
N ARG A 3 5.73 -24.68 -19.48
CA ARG A 3 6.29 -23.83 -18.42
C ARG A 3 5.71 -22.44 -18.51
N LEU A 4 5.74 -21.70 -17.40
CA LEU A 4 5.29 -20.30 -17.39
C LEU A 4 6.12 -19.44 -18.37
N ASP A 5 7.42 -19.71 -18.44
CA ASP A 5 8.37 -19.05 -19.35
C ASP A 5 7.96 -19.11 -20.83
N ASP A 6 7.23 -20.17 -21.24
CA ASP A 6 6.79 -20.36 -22.62
C ASP A 6 5.73 -19.32 -23.04
N TYR A 7 5.09 -18.66 -22.08
CA TYR A 7 4.03 -17.68 -22.31
C TYR A 7 4.50 -16.23 -22.22
N LEU A 8 5.80 -15.97 -21.99
CA LEU A 8 6.31 -14.62 -21.70
C LEU A 8 6.67 -13.80 -22.93
N GLN A 9 6.76 -14.41 -24.12
CA GLN A 9 7.12 -13.71 -25.36
C GLN A 9 6.31 -12.42 -25.61
N PRO A 10 4.98 -12.35 -25.36
CA PRO A 10 4.22 -11.11 -25.56
C PRO A 10 4.75 -9.93 -24.74
N LEU A 11 5.38 -10.17 -23.57
CA LEU A 11 5.97 -9.12 -22.75
C LEU A 11 7.19 -8.48 -23.42
N GLU A 12 7.94 -9.23 -24.23
CA GLU A 12 9.05 -8.70 -25.04
C GLU A 12 8.54 -7.87 -26.23
N GLU A 13 7.31 -8.14 -26.68
CA GLU A 13 6.64 -7.44 -27.78
C GLU A 13 5.86 -6.19 -27.31
N GLY A 14 5.94 -5.87 -26.02
CA GLY A 14 5.35 -4.66 -25.44
C GLY A 14 3.95 -4.85 -24.83
N VAL A 15 3.48 -6.09 -24.67
CA VAL A 15 2.31 -6.38 -23.83
C VAL A 15 2.69 -6.11 -22.37
N PHE A 16 1.81 -5.38 -21.66
CA PHE A 16 2.11 -4.95 -20.29
C PHE A 16 2.05 -6.10 -19.28
N GLU A 17 1.05 -6.97 -19.40
CA GLU A 17 0.83 -8.09 -18.49
C GLU A 17 0.23 -9.27 -19.27
N VAL A 18 0.71 -10.48 -18.97
CA VAL A 18 0.21 -11.75 -19.51
C VAL A 18 -0.50 -12.51 -18.40
N PHE A 19 -1.67 -13.03 -18.72
CA PHE A 19 -2.49 -13.85 -17.83
C PHE A 19 -2.45 -15.28 -18.34
N VAL A 20 -1.99 -16.21 -17.51
CA VAL A 20 -1.88 -17.64 -17.85
C VAL A 20 -2.68 -18.44 -16.84
N ASP A 21 -3.59 -19.29 -17.32
CA ASP A 21 -4.35 -20.16 -16.43
C ASP A 21 -3.43 -21.23 -15.82
N LYS A 22 -3.60 -21.53 -14.53
CA LYS A 22 -2.78 -22.53 -13.84
C LYS A 22 -2.87 -23.92 -14.46
N SER A 23 -4.00 -24.25 -15.09
CA SER A 23 -4.18 -25.50 -15.84
C SER A 23 -3.28 -25.61 -17.08
N GLU A 24 -2.80 -24.48 -17.61
CA GLU A 24 -1.96 -24.41 -18.81
C GLU A 24 -0.46 -24.51 -18.49
N VAL A 25 -0.08 -24.39 -17.22
CA VAL A 25 1.30 -24.52 -16.73
C VAL A 25 1.42 -25.85 -16.00
N THR A 26 1.91 -26.88 -16.70
CA THR A 26 1.98 -28.25 -16.17
C THR A 26 3.23 -28.49 -15.32
N GLU A 27 4.26 -27.66 -15.50
CA GLU A 27 5.53 -27.76 -14.79
C GLU A 27 5.60 -26.77 -13.61
N PRO A 28 6.29 -27.12 -12.50
CA PRO A 28 6.56 -26.16 -11.44
C PRO A 28 7.45 -25.02 -11.96
N LEU A 29 7.39 -23.87 -11.27
CA LEU A 29 8.34 -22.78 -11.50
C LEU A 29 9.77 -23.29 -11.33
N ASP A 30 10.64 -22.93 -12.28
CA ASP A 30 12.05 -23.32 -12.24
C ASP A 30 12.85 -22.54 -11.18
N GLU A 31 14.11 -22.96 -10.95
CA GLU A 31 14.99 -22.34 -9.95
C GLU A 31 15.30 -20.86 -10.21
N GLY A 32 15.00 -20.35 -11.42
CA GLY A 32 15.17 -18.93 -11.74
C GLY A 32 14.11 -18.03 -11.10
N TRP A 33 12.98 -18.59 -10.69
CA TRP A 33 11.90 -17.84 -10.03
C TRP A 33 12.09 -17.81 -8.52
N GLU A 34 12.53 -16.65 -8.03
CA GLU A 34 12.71 -16.41 -6.60
C GLU A 34 11.43 -15.85 -5.98
N LYS A 35 10.97 -16.47 -4.89
CA LYS A 35 9.82 -15.96 -4.14
C LYS A 35 10.14 -14.61 -3.50
N SER A 36 9.32 -13.60 -3.79
CA SER A 36 9.46 -12.27 -3.22
C SER A 36 9.15 -12.30 -1.71
N LYS A 37 10.02 -11.67 -0.91
CA LYS A 37 9.84 -11.56 0.55
C LYS A 37 8.72 -10.59 0.93
N ILE A 38 8.39 -9.68 0.02
CA ILE A 38 7.35 -8.67 0.15
C ILE A 38 6.39 -8.90 -1.01
N ASN A 39 5.18 -9.36 -0.72
CA ASN A 39 4.08 -9.31 -1.70
C ASN A 39 3.60 -7.85 -1.72
N LEU A 40 3.85 -7.10 -2.80
CA LEU A 40 3.04 -5.91 -3.02
C LEU A 40 1.59 -6.38 -3.26
N PRO A 41 0.60 -5.78 -2.60
CA PRO A 41 -0.74 -6.35 -2.58
C PRO A 41 -1.44 -6.02 -3.91
N SER A 42 -1.44 -6.96 -4.86
CA SER A 42 -2.42 -6.97 -5.94
C SER A 42 -3.58 -7.88 -5.54
N PRO A 43 -4.83 -7.57 -5.97
CA PRO A 43 -6.00 -8.36 -5.59
C PRO A 43 -5.81 -9.85 -5.89
N GLU A 44 -6.18 -10.70 -4.93
CA GLU A 44 -6.19 -12.17 -5.03
C GLU A 44 -4.81 -12.87 -5.12
N THR A 45 -3.72 -12.14 -4.92
CA THR A 45 -2.36 -12.70 -4.97
C THR A 45 -2.00 -13.48 -3.72
N ILE A 46 -1.70 -14.76 -3.91
CA ILE A 46 -1.28 -15.73 -2.89
C ILE A 46 0.24 -15.60 -2.66
N ALA A 47 1.01 -15.46 -3.74
CA ALA A 47 2.46 -15.32 -3.69
C ALA A 47 2.95 -14.52 -4.89
N SER A 48 4.10 -13.86 -4.75
CA SER A 48 4.77 -13.18 -5.87
C SER A 48 6.16 -13.75 -6.05
N TYR A 49 6.59 -13.93 -7.29
CA TYR A 49 7.91 -14.46 -7.65
C TYR A 49 8.59 -13.53 -8.66
N ARG A 50 9.92 -13.55 -8.68
CA ARG A 50 10.73 -12.71 -9.56
C ARG A 50 11.79 -13.51 -10.27
N LYS A 51 12.01 -13.19 -11.55
CA LYS A 51 13.07 -13.75 -12.38
C LYS A 51 13.64 -12.63 -13.25
N GLY A 52 14.68 -11.99 -12.75
CA GLY A 52 15.23 -10.77 -13.37
C GLY A 52 14.21 -9.63 -13.40
N GLN A 53 13.93 -9.13 -14.60
CA GLN A 53 12.89 -8.12 -14.88
C GLN A 53 11.46 -8.67 -14.80
N TYR A 54 11.27 -9.99 -14.80
CA TYR A 54 9.92 -10.56 -14.75
C TYR A 54 9.40 -10.64 -13.31
N HIS A 55 8.16 -10.24 -13.14
CA HIS A 55 7.44 -10.32 -11.88
C HIS A 55 6.12 -11.04 -12.11
N VAL A 56 5.93 -12.13 -11.36
CA VAL A 56 4.71 -12.92 -11.42
C VAL A 56 3.95 -12.83 -10.11
N HIS A 57 2.65 -12.60 -10.23
CA HIS A 57 1.68 -12.73 -9.16
C HIS A 57 0.90 -14.04 -9.34
N GLU A 58 1.07 -14.93 -8.38
CA GLU A 58 0.31 -16.17 -8.27
C GLU A 58 -1.05 -15.87 -7.64
N THR A 59 -2.13 -16.15 -8.36
CA THR A 59 -3.50 -16.11 -7.81
C THR A 59 -4.05 -17.53 -7.65
N LYS A 60 -5.32 -17.66 -7.23
CA LYS A 60 -5.96 -18.98 -7.09
C LYS A 60 -6.00 -19.75 -8.41
N ASN A 61 -6.30 -19.06 -9.51
CA ASN A 61 -6.58 -19.71 -10.79
C ASN A 61 -5.55 -19.34 -11.88
N GLN A 62 -4.81 -18.24 -11.72
CA GLN A 62 -3.97 -17.66 -12.78
C GLN A 62 -2.60 -17.23 -12.29
N TRP A 63 -1.63 -17.25 -13.19
CA TRP A 63 -0.38 -16.53 -13.12
C TRP A 63 -0.53 -15.21 -13.88
N LYS A 64 -0.28 -14.09 -13.21
CA LYS A 64 -0.25 -12.76 -13.83
C LYS A 64 1.19 -12.31 -13.90
N VAL A 65 1.77 -12.20 -15.09
CA VAL A 65 3.18 -11.87 -15.27
C VAL A 65 3.31 -10.53 -15.96
N HIS A 66 4.06 -9.61 -15.37
CA HIS A 66 4.50 -8.39 -16.04
C HIS A 66 6.03 -8.30 -16.06
N LYS A 67 6.54 -7.48 -16.97
CA LYS A 67 7.97 -7.21 -17.09
C LYS A 67 8.27 -5.80 -16.57
N ASP A 68 8.96 -5.73 -15.45
CA ASP A 68 9.56 -4.50 -14.93
C ASP A 68 10.67 -4.03 -15.87
N ARG A 69 10.88 -2.73 -15.96
CA ARG A 69 11.88 -2.17 -16.88
C ARG A 69 13.29 -2.29 -16.32
N TYR A 70 13.39 -2.30 -15.00
CA TYR A 70 14.64 -2.46 -14.28
C TYR A 70 14.52 -3.63 -13.31
N ASP A 71 15.53 -4.51 -13.30
CA ASP A 71 15.65 -5.50 -12.23
C ASP A 71 15.90 -4.75 -10.90
N PRO A 72 15.05 -4.90 -9.88
CA PRO A 72 15.25 -4.26 -8.58
C PRO A 72 16.53 -4.69 -7.87
N LYS A 73 17.11 -5.86 -8.21
CA LYS A 73 18.40 -6.32 -7.67
C LYS A 73 19.56 -5.46 -8.18
N ASP A 74 19.55 -5.15 -9.45
CA ASP A 74 20.64 -4.40 -10.10
C ASP A 74 20.41 -2.89 -10.05
N HIS A 75 19.15 -2.45 -10.13
CA HIS A 75 18.76 -1.05 -10.29
C HIS A 75 17.57 -0.65 -9.40
N PRO A 76 17.69 -0.78 -8.05
CA PRO A 76 16.59 -0.56 -7.12
C PRO A 76 15.99 0.85 -7.18
N PHE A 77 16.84 1.87 -7.36
CA PHE A 77 16.38 3.27 -7.45
C PHE A 77 15.64 3.56 -8.74
N LEU A 78 16.11 3.01 -9.87
CA LEU A 78 15.45 3.23 -11.15
C LEU A 78 14.11 2.51 -11.19
N HIS A 79 14.04 1.27 -10.69
CA HIS A 79 12.76 0.56 -10.54
C HIS A 79 11.72 1.40 -9.75
N LEU A 80 12.12 1.98 -8.60
CA LEU A 80 11.19 2.76 -7.78
C LEU A 80 10.71 4.07 -8.43
N VAL A 81 11.60 4.80 -9.11
CA VAL A 81 11.29 6.11 -9.69
C VAL A 81 10.59 5.98 -11.04
N ASP A 82 10.91 4.94 -11.79
CA ASP A 82 10.59 4.83 -13.21
C ASP A 82 9.49 3.81 -13.52
N ASP A 83 9.47 2.68 -12.81
CA ASP A 83 8.49 1.60 -13.00
C ASP A 83 7.24 1.82 -12.12
N ALA A 84 7.39 2.52 -10.98
CA ALA A 84 6.31 2.85 -10.06
C ALA A 84 6.22 4.36 -9.76
N PRO A 85 5.86 5.23 -10.73
CA PRO A 85 5.61 6.65 -10.46
C PRO A 85 4.60 6.80 -9.31
N LEU A 86 4.85 7.73 -8.38
CA LEU A 86 4.09 7.94 -7.13
C LEU A 86 2.55 7.91 -7.34
N VAL A 87 2.07 8.43 -8.46
CA VAL A 87 0.65 8.46 -8.84
C VAL A 87 0.06 7.05 -9.03
N PHE A 88 0.80 6.13 -9.66
CA PHE A 88 0.35 4.74 -9.84
C PHE A 88 0.39 3.93 -8.55
N MET A 89 1.32 4.23 -7.65
CA MET A 89 1.39 3.62 -6.33
C MET A 89 0.16 3.99 -5.48
N ILE A 90 -0.24 5.26 -5.51
CA ILE A 90 -1.46 5.75 -4.84
C ILE A 90 -2.71 5.12 -5.45
N ALA A 91 -2.81 5.06 -6.79
CA ALA A 91 -3.95 4.45 -7.48
C ALA A 91 -4.04 2.93 -7.26
N GLY A 92 -2.91 2.23 -7.28
CA GLY A 92 -2.83 0.79 -7.00
C GLY A 92 -3.24 0.46 -5.57
N THR A 93 -2.77 1.25 -4.60
CA THR A 93 -3.16 1.11 -3.20
C THR A 93 -4.66 1.38 -3.02
N PHE A 94 -5.23 2.34 -3.74
CA PHE A 94 -6.65 2.64 -3.72
C PHE A 94 -7.50 1.47 -4.24
N ASN A 95 -7.11 0.87 -5.38
CA ASN A 95 -7.79 -0.31 -5.91
C ASN A 95 -7.68 -1.49 -4.94
N THR A 96 -6.50 -1.76 -4.40
CA THR A 96 -6.31 -2.87 -3.46
C THR A 96 -7.17 -2.72 -2.20
N LEU A 97 -7.24 -1.52 -1.61
CA LEU A 97 -8.11 -1.25 -0.45
C LEU A 97 -9.61 -1.48 -0.76
N LEU A 98 -10.05 -1.19 -1.98
CA LEU A 98 -11.43 -1.44 -2.41
C LEU A 98 -11.73 -2.92 -2.68
N PHE A 99 -10.72 -3.71 -3.11
CA PHE A 99 -10.88 -5.12 -3.45
C PHE A 99 -10.74 -6.06 -2.24
N GLU A 100 -9.97 -5.68 -1.22
CA GLU A 100 -9.70 -6.52 -0.04
C GLU A 100 -10.91 -6.64 0.91
N SER A 101 -11.95 -5.81 0.75
CA SER A 101 -13.16 -5.84 1.59
C SER A 101 -14.13 -6.99 1.30
N LYS A 102 -13.87 -7.85 0.30
CA LYS A 102 -14.88 -8.76 -0.28
C LYS A 102 -14.66 -10.27 -0.09
N SER A 103 -13.65 -10.76 0.65
CA SER A 103 -13.44 -12.21 0.76
C SER A 103 -14.14 -12.87 1.97
N SER A 104 -15.20 -13.64 1.73
CA SER A 104 -15.92 -14.40 2.77
C SER A 104 -15.41 -15.85 2.91
N VAL A 105 -14.99 -16.25 4.11
CA VAL A 105 -14.72 -17.65 4.48
C VAL A 105 -15.94 -18.24 5.20
N LYS A 106 -16.31 -19.49 4.88
CA LYS A 106 -17.43 -20.21 5.53
C LYS A 106 -17.16 -20.38 7.02
N LYS A 107 -17.96 -19.72 7.87
CA LYS A 107 -17.97 -19.86 9.34
C LYS A 107 -19.35 -20.31 9.83
N ASP A 108 -19.44 -20.70 11.09
CA ASP A 108 -20.68 -21.12 11.77
C ASP A 108 -21.71 -19.96 11.80
N PRO A 109 -23.00 -20.15 11.44
CA PRO A 109 -24.02 -19.09 11.35
C PRO A 109 -24.14 -18.16 12.56
N LEU A 110 -23.94 -18.64 13.80
CA LEU A 110 -23.99 -17.79 15.00
C LEU A 110 -22.76 -16.90 15.15
N GLN A 111 -21.57 -17.45 14.89
CA GLN A 111 -20.33 -16.66 14.87
C GLN A 111 -20.32 -15.66 13.72
N LEU A 112 -20.89 -16.03 12.57
CA LEU A 112 -21.11 -15.10 11.46
C LEU A 112 -21.98 -13.90 11.86
N LEU A 113 -22.96 -14.11 12.74
CA LEU A 113 -23.91 -13.08 13.15
C LEU A 113 -23.25 -12.05 14.10
N GLU A 114 -22.47 -12.51 15.08
CA GLU A 114 -21.72 -11.63 15.98
C GLU A 114 -20.61 -10.88 15.23
N GLU A 115 -19.89 -11.57 14.35
CA GLU A 115 -18.85 -10.96 13.52
C GLU A 115 -19.45 -9.95 12.53
N HIS A 116 -20.61 -10.23 11.92
CA HIS A 116 -21.31 -9.27 11.06
C HIS A 116 -21.72 -8.02 11.83
N LYS A 117 -22.25 -8.18 13.05
CA LYS A 117 -22.64 -7.05 13.91
C LYS A 117 -21.44 -6.18 14.26
N ALA A 118 -20.35 -6.81 14.72
CA ALA A 118 -19.11 -6.11 15.03
C ALA A 118 -18.51 -5.43 13.78
N ALA A 119 -18.55 -6.10 12.63
CA ALA A 119 -18.01 -5.59 11.38
C ALA A 119 -18.73 -4.33 10.89
N TRP A 120 -20.07 -4.33 10.80
CA TRP A 120 -20.76 -3.12 10.34
C TRP A 120 -20.59 -1.96 11.32
N GLN A 121 -20.58 -2.22 12.64
CA GLN A 121 -20.34 -1.19 13.65
C GLN A 121 -18.93 -0.60 13.54
N LEU A 122 -17.92 -1.46 13.37
CA LEU A 122 -16.54 -1.03 13.18
C LEU A 122 -16.40 -0.18 11.91
N LEU A 123 -16.93 -0.63 10.77
CA LEU A 123 -16.91 0.13 9.52
C LEU A 123 -17.61 1.49 9.67
N MET A 124 -18.74 1.56 10.38
CA MET A 124 -19.45 2.81 10.65
C MET A 124 -18.58 3.78 11.47
N VAL A 125 -18.03 3.31 12.59
CA VAL A 125 -17.23 4.14 13.49
C VAL A 125 -15.94 4.59 12.81
N THR A 126 -15.24 3.68 12.12
CA THR A 126 -14.05 4.01 11.33
C THR A 126 -14.38 4.99 10.21
N GLY A 127 -15.51 4.81 9.52
CA GLY A 127 -15.96 5.71 8.46
C GLY A 127 -16.21 7.13 8.96
N ILE A 128 -16.98 7.27 10.06
CA ILE A 128 -17.24 8.57 10.71
C ILE A 128 -15.92 9.21 11.16
N PHE A 129 -15.04 8.43 11.81
CA PHE A 129 -13.74 8.91 12.26
C PHE A 129 -12.91 9.46 11.09
N LEU A 130 -12.85 8.75 9.96
CA LEU A 130 -12.08 9.20 8.79
C LEU A 130 -12.67 10.46 8.13
N ILE A 131 -13.99 10.61 8.08
CA ILE A 131 -14.63 11.85 7.60
C ILE A 131 -14.28 13.01 8.51
N LEU A 132 -14.39 12.83 9.84
CA LEU A 132 -14.04 13.88 10.80
C LEU A 132 -12.56 14.24 10.72
N LEU A 133 -11.69 13.23 10.65
CA LEU A 133 -10.25 13.43 10.49
C LEU A 133 -9.94 14.20 9.20
N GLY A 134 -10.50 13.79 8.07
CA GLY A 134 -10.33 14.49 6.80
C GLY A 134 -10.83 15.94 6.85
N GLY A 135 -12.00 16.18 7.46
CA GLY A 135 -12.51 17.53 7.69
C GLY A 135 -11.56 18.38 8.54
N ILE A 136 -11.03 17.83 9.63
CA ILE A 136 -10.05 18.48 10.51
C ILE A 136 -8.75 18.81 9.76
N LEU A 137 -8.24 17.89 8.93
CA LEU A 137 -7.06 18.12 8.09
C LEU A 137 -7.29 19.24 7.07
N ALA A 138 -8.50 19.35 6.51
CA ALA A 138 -8.85 20.39 5.55
C ALA A 138 -9.01 21.79 6.19
N LEU A 139 -9.32 21.90 7.48
CA LEU A 139 -9.50 23.21 8.13
C LEU A 139 -8.19 23.99 8.32
N ASP A 140 -7.09 23.28 8.62
CA ASP A 140 -5.77 23.90 8.81
C ASP A 140 -4.65 22.94 8.40
N PRO A 141 -4.41 22.78 7.09
CA PRO A 141 -3.50 21.76 6.56
C PRO A 141 -2.05 21.97 7.03
N ILE A 142 -1.60 23.22 7.15
CA ILE A 142 -0.23 23.54 7.55
C ILE A 142 0.00 23.21 9.01
N ARG A 143 -0.93 23.56 9.91
CA ARG A 143 -0.81 23.21 11.33
C ARG A 143 -0.80 21.70 11.54
N TRP A 144 -1.66 20.96 10.82
CA TRP A 144 -1.69 19.50 10.91
C TRP A 144 -0.43 18.86 10.35
N PHE A 145 0.06 19.33 9.20
CA PHE A 145 1.32 18.84 8.63
C PHE A 145 2.49 19.07 9.59
N THR A 146 2.66 20.30 10.10
CA THR A 146 3.74 20.62 11.04
C THR A 146 3.61 19.85 12.34
N GLY A 147 2.39 19.66 12.86
CA GLY A 147 2.12 18.81 14.02
C GLY A 147 2.48 17.34 13.77
N PHE A 148 2.13 16.80 12.60
CA PHE A 148 2.47 15.42 12.21
C PHE A 148 3.98 15.21 12.18
N ILE A 149 4.73 16.10 11.52
CA ILE A 149 6.18 16.04 11.46
C ILE A 149 6.81 16.19 12.85
N LYS A 150 6.28 17.08 13.70
CA LYS A 150 6.84 17.38 15.01
C LYS A 150 6.57 16.30 16.06
N TYR A 151 5.41 15.65 16.01
CA TYR A 151 4.96 14.76 17.07
C TYR A 151 4.85 13.31 16.60
N ILE A 152 4.18 13.06 15.48
CA ILE A 152 3.89 11.68 15.05
C ILE A 152 5.15 10.98 14.56
N ILE A 153 5.96 11.62 13.70
CA ILE A 153 7.19 11.02 13.19
C ILE A 153 8.16 10.62 14.33
N PRO A 154 8.51 11.50 15.29
CA PRO A 154 9.40 11.11 16.39
C PRO A 154 8.83 9.98 17.25
N VAL A 155 7.52 9.99 17.54
CA VAL A 155 6.87 8.91 18.31
C VAL A 155 6.97 7.58 17.56
N VAL A 156 6.74 7.56 16.24
CA VAL A 156 6.88 6.35 15.43
C VAL A 156 8.33 5.84 15.44
N ILE A 157 9.32 6.73 15.29
CA ILE A 157 10.74 6.38 15.35
C ILE A 157 11.09 5.78 16.71
N ILE A 158 10.64 6.39 17.82
CA ILE A 158 10.86 5.88 19.18
C ILE A 158 10.17 4.53 19.37
N GLY A 159 8.92 4.39 18.94
CA GLY A 159 8.19 3.12 19.02
C GLY A 159 8.93 2.00 18.29
N PHE A 160 9.43 2.27 17.08
CA PHE A 160 10.24 1.33 16.32
C PHE A 160 11.58 1.00 17.02
N ALA A 161 12.24 2.00 17.59
CA ALA A 161 13.46 1.80 18.38
C ALA A 161 13.24 0.90 19.59
N LEU A 162 12.16 1.13 20.35
CA LEU A 162 11.78 0.31 21.49
C LEU A 162 11.45 -1.12 21.06
N PHE A 163 10.78 -1.29 19.92
CA PHE A 163 10.53 -2.62 19.35
C PHE A 163 11.82 -3.35 19.00
N LEU A 164 12.82 -2.68 18.42
CA LEU A 164 14.12 -3.28 18.11
C LEU A 164 14.88 -3.71 19.38
N ILE A 165 14.86 -2.87 20.41
CA ILE A 165 15.46 -3.15 21.72
C ILE A 165 14.76 -4.35 22.36
N TRP A 166 13.43 -4.37 22.36
CA TRP A 166 12.64 -5.50 22.85
C TRP A 166 13.02 -6.80 22.13
N ARG A 167 13.13 -6.77 20.80
CA ARG A 167 13.54 -7.92 19.98
C ARG A 167 15.01 -8.32 20.14
N ALA A 168 15.82 -7.54 20.85
CA ALA A 168 17.21 -7.86 21.15
C ALA A 168 17.38 -8.57 22.50
N ILE A 169 16.34 -8.62 23.33
CA ILE A 169 16.36 -9.19 24.68
C ILE A 169 15.40 -10.39 24.76
N THR A 170 15.88 -11.55 25.20
CA THR A 170 15.02 -12.60 25.75
C THR A 170 14.71 -12.27 27.20
N VAL A 171 13.44 -12.24 27.61
CA VAL A 171 13.06 -11.88 28.98
C VAL A 171 13.28 -13.04 29.96
N ARG A 172 13.16 -14.30 29.50
CA ARG A 172 13.35 -15.50 30.34
C ARG A 172 14.02 -16.64 29.56
N PRO A 173 15.25 -17.05 29.93
CA PRO A 173 16.16 -16.35 30.85
C PRO A 173 16.55 -14.97 30.28
N PHE A 174 16.86 -13.99 31.15
CA PHE A 174 17.29 -12.67 30.69
C PHE A 174 18.61 -12.80 29.92
N ARG A 175 18.57 -12.63 28.60
CA ARG A 175 19.75 -12.75 27.74
C ARG A 175 19.67 -11.77 26.58
N LEU A 176 20.80 -11.17 26.25
CA LEU A 176 20.95 -10.39 25.03
C LEU A 176 21.10 -11.36 23.83
N GLU A 177 20.09 -11.44 22.97
CA GLU A 177 20.15 -12.28 21.76
C GLU A 177 21.00 -11.64 20.67
N SER A 178 20.94 -10.31 20.55
CA SER A 178 21.61 -9.59 19.46
C SER A 178 22.09 -8.21 19.89
N SER A 179 23.40 -8.10 20.16
CA SER A 179 24.06 -6.82 20.43
C SER A 179 23.89 -5.82 19.28
N LYS A 180 23.91 -6.30 18.03
CA LYS A 180 23.69 -5.45 16.85
C LYS A 180 22.30 -4.81 16.83
N ARG A 181 21.24 -5.58 17.13
CA ARG A 181 19.86 -5.05 17.20
C ARG A 181 19.69 -4.09 18.36
N MET A 182 20.32 -4.39 19.50
CA MET A 182 20.33 -3.50 20.66
C MET A 182 20.97 -2.15 20.31
N MET A 183 22.19 -2.16 19.75
CA MET A 183 22.88 -0.94 19.32
C MET A 183 22.10 -0.15 18.28
N LEU A 184 21.53 -0.83 17.28
CA LEU A 184 20.71 -0.19 16.26
C LEU A 184 19.45 0.44 16.89
N GLY A 185 18.77 -0.28 17.78
CA GLY A 185 17.61 0.23 18.52
C GLY A 185 17.96 1.46 19.35
N LEU A 186 19.07 1.44 20.11
CA LEU A 186 19.54 2.59 20.89
C LEU A 186 19.91 3.79 19.99
N GLY A 187 20.55 3.55 18.85
CA GLY A 187 20.87 4.59 17.89
C GLY A 187 19.61 5.24 17.30
N VAL A 188 18.63 4.44 16.89
CA VAL A 188 17.34 4.94 16.39
C VAL A 188 16.55 5.66 17.49
N LEU A 189 16.62 5.20 18.74
CA LEU A 189 16.00 5.87 19.88
C LEU A 189 16.56 7.29 20.06
N LEU A 190 17.89 7.42 20.01
CA LEU A 190 18.56 8.71 20.11
C LEU A 190 18.15 9.63 18.96
N ILE A 191 18.08 9.12 17.72
CA ILE A 191 17.57 9.88 16.57
C ILE A 191 16.15 10.36 16.84
N GLY A 192 15.25 9.49 17.31
CA GLY A 192 13.87 9.85 17.62
C GLY A 192 13.77 10.98 18.66
N ILE A 193 14.57 10.90 19.73
CA ILE A 193 14.64 11.93 20.77
C ILE A 193 15.17 13.25 20.20
N VAL A 194 16.28 13.20 19.44
CA VAL A 194 16.86 14.40 18.81
C VAL A 194 15.86 15.06 17.85
N THR A 195 15.03 14.27 17.16
CA THR A 195 14.04 14.80 16.22
C THR A 195 13.01 15.72 16.91
N PHE A 196 12.68 15.51 18.19
CA PHE A 196 11.83 16.43 18.96
C PHE A 196 12.48 17.80 19.22
N LEU A 197 13.81 17.86 19.23
CA LEU A 197 14.58 19.08 19.51
C LEU A 197 14.76 19.93 18.25
N ILE A 198 14.59 19.34 17.07
CA ILE A 198 14.73 20.04 15.79
C ILE A 198 13.50 20.95 15.58
N ASN A 199 13.75 22.18 15.13
CA ASN A 199 12.66 23.09 14.79
C ASN A 199 11.78 22.45 13.69
N PRO A 200 10.45 22.38 13.86
CA PRO A 200 9.55 21.75 12.90
C PRO A 200 9.64 22.35 11.49
N ILE A 201 10.05 23.63 11.36
CA ILE A 201 10.26 24.28 10.08
C ILE A 201 11.41 23.61 9.31
N TRP A 202 12.51 23.26 9.97
CA TRP A 202 13.64 22.59 9.31
C TRP A 202 13.26 21.19 8.82
N LEU A 203 12.51 20.44 9.63
CA LEU A 203 12.01 19.12 9.24
C LEU A 203 11.03 19.21 8.06
N ALA A 204 10.12 20.20 8.10
CA ALA A 204 9.20 20.48 7.00
C ALA A 204 9.96 20.86 5.71
N LEU A 205 10.99 21.70 5.78
CA LEU A 205 11.82 22.06 4.64
C LEU A 205 12.59 20.86 4.08
N MET A 206 13.11 19.99 4.94
CA MET A 206 13.74 18.73 4.50
C MET A 206 12.75 17.85 3.73
N PHE A 207 11.53 17.70 4.23
CA PHE A 207 10.49 16.92 3.56
C PHE A 207 10.15 17.50 2.17
N VAL A 208 9.95 18.81 2.10
CA VAL A 208 9.71 19.55 0.86
C VAL A 208 10.88 19.38 -0.12
N LEU A 209 12.13 19.42 0.37
CA LEU A 209 13.32 19.20 -0.46
C LEU A 209 13.35 17.78 -1.07
N VAL A 210 13.00 16.77 -0.29
CA VAL A 210 12.91 15.38 -0.80
C VAL A 210 11.86 15.27 -1.91
N ILE A 211 10.70 15.90 -1.74
CA ILE A 211 9.67 15.97 -2.78
C ILE A 211 10.17 16.69 -4.03
N ALA A 212 10.88 17.81 -3.86
CA ALA A 212 11.45 18.55 -4.99
C ALA A 212 12.43 17.67 -5.77
N LEU A 213 13.40 17.06 -5.09
CA LEU A 213 14.40 16.18 -5.69
C LEU A 213 13.76 15.01 -6.43
N TRP A 214 12.75 14.39 -5.82
CA TRP A 214 11.97 13.31 -6.44
C TRP A 214 11.26 13.79 -7.71
N SER A 215 10.62 14.95 -7.65
CA SER A 215 9.87 15.54 -8.76
C SER A 215 10.78 15.91 -9.93
N PHE A 216 11.93 16.52 -9.66
CA PHE A 216 12.94 16.81 -10.70
C PHE A 216 13.55 15.55 -11.30
N SER A 217 13.83 14.53 -10.48
CA SER A 217 14.35 13.25 -10.98
C SER A 217 13.34 12.55 -11.90
N SER A 218 12.07 12.53 -11.50
CA SER A 218 10.96 11.97 -12.29
C SER A 218 10.75 12.73 -13.60
N ALA A 219 10.84 14.06 -13.56
CA ALA A 219 10.78 14.93 -14.72
C ALA A 219 11.93 14.65 -15.69
N PHE A 220 13.16 14.67 -15.18
CA PHE A 220 14.37 14.44 -15.98
C PHE A 220 14.31 13.10 -16.71
N MET A 221 14.00 12.02 -15.99
CA MET A 221 13.93 10.67 -16.57
C MET A 221 12.83 10.57 -17.63
N SER A 222 11.64 11.09 -17.34
CA SER A 222 10.50 11.01 -18.25
C SER A 222 10.69 11.87 -19.50
N LEU A 223 11.23 13.08 -19.37
CA LEU A 223 11.49 13.98 -20.48
C LEU A 223 12.66 13.51 -21.34
N ARG A 224 13.75 13.01 -20.73
CA ARG A 224 14.90 12.45 -21.45
C ARG A 224 14.48 11.30 -22.36
N ARG A 225 13.58 10.42 -21.89
CA ARG A 225 13.08 9.30 -22.68
C ARG A 225 12.10 9.72 -23.77
N THR A 226 11.26 10.69 -23.46
CA THR A 226 10.39 11.29 -24.47
C THR A 226 11.21 11.92 -25.59
N ALA A 227 12.34 12.58 -25.25
CA ALA A 227 13.28 13.12 -26.22
C ALA A 227 13.99 12.04 -27.05
N ALA A 228 14.17 10.82 -26.52
CA ALA A 228 14.70 9.68 -27.26
C ALA A 228 13.71 9.06 -28.28
N GLY A 229 12.48 9.57 -28.34
CA GLY A 229 11.49 9.22 -29.37
C GLY A 229 10.48 8.16 -28.95
N ARG A 230 9.50 7.91 -29.85
CA ARG A 230 8.32 7.07 -29.57
C ARG A 230 8.66 5.60 -29.24
N LEU A 231 9.73 5.07 -29.82
CA LEU A 231 10.20 3.69 -29.58
C LEU A 231 10.74 3.50 -28.16
N ALA A 232 11.17 4.58 -27.50
CA ALA A 232 11.67 4.53 -26.12
C ALA A 232 10.53 4.62 -25.06
N THR A 233 9.26 4.71 -25.47
CA THR A 233 8.11 4.92 -24.58
C THR A 233 6.97 3.91 -24.83
N PRO A 234 7.08 2.66 -24.36
CA PRO A 234 6.06 1.61 -24.54
C PRO A 234 4.73 1.95 -23.84
N GLU A 235 4.79 2.67 -22.72
CA GLU A 235 3.60 3.18 -21.99
C GLU A 235 2.79 4.24 -22.78
N GLY A 236 3.35 4.74 -23.89
CA GLY A 236 2.77 5.79 -24.73
C GLY A 236 3.47 7.14 -24.54
N PHE A 237 3.94 7.70 -25.66
CA PHE A 237 4.69 8.96 -25.72
C PHE A 237 4.01 10.11 -24.95
N TYR A 238 2.71 10.33 -25.17
CA TYR A 238 1.98 11.42 -24.54
C TYR A 238 1.82 11.24 -23.02
N LYS A 239 1.65 10.00 -22.55
CA LYS A 239 1.57 9.73 -21.10
C LYS A 239 2.90 10.07 -20.43
N ARG A 240 4.01 9.61 -21.02
CA ARG A 240 5.35 9.87 -20.49
C ARG A 240 5.73 11.34 -20.53
N LEU A 241 5.41 12.03 -21.62
CA LEU A 241 5.58 13.47 -21.74
C LEU A 241 4.77 14.22 -20.66
N GLY A 242 3.49 13.86 -20.51
CA GLY A 242 2.61 14.44 -19.50
C GLY A 242 3.16 14.26 -18.08
N MET A 243 3.60 13.04 -17.73
CA MET A 243 4.25 12.79 -16.44
C MET A 243 5.51 13.64 -16.25
N GLY A 244 6.37 13.73 -17.26
CA GLY A 244 7.58 14.53 -17.20
C GLY A 244 7.31 16.02 -16.97
N VAL A 245 6.34 16.59 -17.69
CA VAL A 245 5.94 17.99 -17.56
C VAL A 245 5.27 18.25 -16.22
N LEU A 246 4.34 17.40 -15.78
CA LEU A 246 3.65 17.56 -14.50
C LEU A 246 4.62 17.44 -13.31
N SER A 247 5.56 16.49 -13.35
CA SER A 247 6.60 16.38 -12.34
C SER A 247 7.52 17.61 -12.32
N LEU A 248 7.83 18.20 -13.48
CA LEU A 248 8.63 19.41 -13.54
C LEU A 248 7.90 20.61 -12.93
N ILE A 249 6.63 20.79 -13.28
CA ILE A 249 5.76 21.84 -12.71
C ILE A 249 5.68 21.67 -11.19
N LEU A 250 5.47 20.45 -10.71
CA LEU A 250 5.45 20.16 -9.28
C LEU A 250 6.78 20.51 -8.61
N GLY A 251 7.92 20.08 -9.18
CA GLY A 251 9.25 20.39 -8.64
C GLY A 251 9.50 21.90 -8.53
N VAL A 252 9.12 22.67 -9.54
CA VAL A 252 9.20 24.14 -9.52
C VAL A 252 8.25 24.74 -8.48
N ALA A 253 7.00 24.27 -8.41
CA ALA A 253 6.02 24.75 -7.44
C ALA A 253 6.47 24.49 -5.98
N VAL A 254 7.13 23.36 -5.72
CA VAL A 254 7.68 23.01 -4.41
C VAL A 254 8.74 24.01 -3.96
N ILE A 255 9.58 24.51 -4.87
CA ILE A 255 10.60 25.52 -4.57
C ILE A 255 9.97 26.91 -4.38
N LEU A 256 9.07 27.32 -5.29
CA LEU A 256 8.53 28.68 -5.30
C LEU A 256 7.46 28.91 -4.22
N ALA A 257 6.65 27.89 -3.92
CA ALA A 257 5.52 27.99 -3.00
C ALA A 257 5.38 26.72 -2.14
N PRO A 258 6.38 26.38 -1.30
CA PRO A 258 6.41 25.13 -0.53
C PRO A 258 5.18 24.97 0.38
N ALA A 259 4.73 26.05 1.03
CA ALA A 259 3.54 26.03 1.87
C ALA A 259 2.25 25.73 1.08
N ALA A 260 2.12 26.28 -0.13
CA ALA A 260 0.97 26.02 -0.97
C ALA A 260 0.95 24.55 -1.44
N VAL A 261 2.10 24.00 -1.82
CA VAL A 261 2.21 22.59 -2.22
C VAL A 261 1.91 21.65 -1.06
N VAL A 262 2.46 21.91 0.13
CA VAL A 262 2.13 21.13 1.33
C VAL A 262 0.64 21.21 1.63
N SER A 263 0.04 22.40 1.56
CA SER A 263 -1.41 22.57 1.76
C SER A 263 -2.22 21.76 0.75
N PHE A 264 -1.82 21.82 -0.52
CA PHE A 264 -2.45 21.05 -1.59
C PHE A 264 -2.38 19.53 -1.36
N ILE A 265 -1.22 19.01 -0.98
CA ILE A 265 -1.06 17.59 -0.62
C ILE A 265 -1.96 17.23 0.55
N MET A 266 -2.02 18.07 1.59
CA MET A 266 -2.86 17.85 2.75
C MET A 266 -4.36 17.89 2.40
N TYR A 267 -4.78 18.75 1.46
CA TYR A 267 -6.16 18.73 0.96
C TYR A 267 -6.47 17.46 0.18
N ILE A 268 -5.53 16.93 -0.60
CA ILE A 268 -5.70 15.63 -1.27
C ILE A 268 -5.85 14.53 -0.23
N LEU A 269 -4.98 14.48 0.80
CA LEU A 269 -5.07 13.48 1.87
C LEU A 269 -6.38 13.60 2.66
N ALA A 270 -6.84 14.82 2.93
CA ALA A 270 -8.12 15.09 3.57
C ALA A 270 -9.28 14.56 2.72
N ALA A 271 -9.32 14.89 1.43
CA ALA A 271 -10.34 14.40 0.51
C ALA A 271 -10.35 12.88 0.41
N MET A 272 -9.17 12.25 0.34
CA MET A 272 -9.04 10.79 0.34
C MET A 272 -9.58 10.17 1.64
N ALA A 273 -9.23 10.71 2.80
CA ALA A 273 -9.75 10.23 4.08
C ALA A 273 -11.28 10.33 4.14
N MET A 274 -11.85 11.44 3.66
CA MET A 274 -13.30 11.63 3.62
C MET A 274 -13.99 10.66 2.64
N LEU A 275 -13.40 10.43 1.47
CA LEU A 275 -13.93 9.48 0.48
C LEU A 275 -13.91 8.05 1.00
N ILE A 276 -12.79 7.60 1.57
CA ILE A 276 -12.68 6.28 2.21
C ILE A 276 -13.68 6.18 3.37
N GLY A 277 -13.79 7.23 4.18
CA GLY A 277 -14.75 7.25 5.28
C GLY A 277 -16.20 7.11 4.80
N ALA A 278 -16.56 7.80 3.71
CA ALA A 278 -17.87 7.70 3.10
C ALA A 278 -18.15 6.29 2.53
N THR A 279 -17.18 5.68 1.85
CA THR A 279 -17.35 4.30 1.34
C THR A 279 -17.55 3.29 2.47
N LEU A 280 -16.81 3.42 3.59
CA LEU A 280 -16.99 2.53 4.75
C LEU A 280 -18.37 2.69 5.40
N ILE A 281 -18.93 3.90 5.43
CA ILE A 281 -20.30 4.14 5.91
C ILE A 281 -21.32 3.47 4.98
N VAL A 282 -21.16 3.62 3.66
CA VAL A 282 -22.06 2.97 2.68
C VAL A 282 -21.99 1.45 2.83
N ASP A 283 -20.79 0.88 2.92
CA ASP A 283 -20.59 -0.57 3.12
C ASP A 283 -21.19 -1.04 4.45
N SER A 284 -21.02 -0.27 5.53
CA SER A 284 -21.63 -0.54 6.82
C SER A 284 -23.16 -0.55 6.77
N LEU A 285 -23.77 0.42 6.08
CA LEU A 285 -25.22 0.46 5.89
C LEU A 285 -25.71 -0.72 5.04
N GLY A 286 -24.95 -1.10 4.00
CA GLY A 286 -25.18 -2.29 3.20
C GLY A 286 -25.19 -3.56 4.05
N LEU A 287 -24.17 -3.77 4.89
CA LEU A 287 -24.09 -4.91 5.82
C LEU A 287 -25.22 -4.90 6.86
N ARG A 288 -25.57 -3.73 7.39
CA ARG A 288 -26.68 -3.60 8.36
C ARG A 288 -28.02 -3.96 7.73
N ASN A 289 -28.26 -3.57 6.48
CA ASN A 289 -29.49 -3.90 5.77
C ASN A 289 -29.52 -5.40 5.41
N ALA A 290 -28.43 -5.93 4.89
CA ALA A 290 -28.30 -7.37 4.63
C ALA A 290 -28.53 -8.21 5.90
N PHE A 291 -28.13 -7.71 7.07
CA PHE A 291 -28.41 -8.37 8.35
C PHE A 291 -29.90 -8.39 8.72
N LYS A 292 -30.67 -7.34 8.39
CA LYS A 292 -32.12 -7.30 8.66
C LYS A 292 -32.89 -8.28 7.78
N ASP A 293 -32.38 -8.56 6.58
CA ASP A 293 -32.99 -9.47 5.62
C ASP A 293 -32.67 -10.94 5.90
N ILE A 294 -31.72 -11.24 6.81
CA ILE A 294 -31.49 -12.59 7.32
C ILE A 294 -32.64 -12.92 8.27
N ASP A 295 -33.46 -13.90 7.87
CA ASP A 295 -34.64 -14.36 8.59
C ASP A 295 -34.26 -14.91 9.98
N LEU A 296 -34.34 -14.05 10.99
CA LEU A 296 -34.08 -14.35 12.39
C LEU A 296 -34.99 -15.49 12.88
N GLU A 297 -36.19 -15.66 12.33
CA GLU A 297 -37.09 -16.77 12.69
C GLU A 297 -36.54 -18.11 12.22
N HIS A 298 -35.96 -18.17 11.01
CA HIS A 298 -35.30 -19.37 10.51
C HIS A 298 -34.09 -19.75 11.39
N LEU A 299 -33.29 -18.78 11.85
CA LEU A 299 -32.12 -19.05 12.69
C LEU A 299 -32.50 -19.49 14.11
N ILE A 300 -33.51 -18.86 14.71
CA ILE A 300 -34.07 -19.27 16.02
C ILE A 300 -34.67 -20.68 15.93
N SER A 301 -35.33 -21.03 14.81
CA SER A 301 -35.88 -22.38 14.59
C SER A 301 -34.80 -23.48 14.49
N LEU A 302 -33.61 -23.14 13.99
CA LEU A 302 -32.48 -24.06 13.91
C LEU A 302 -31.85 -24.33 15.29
N GLU A 303 -31.90 -23.33 16.18
CA GLU A 303 -31.41 -23.43 17.56
C GLU A 303 -32.32 -24.31 18.43
N SER A 304 -33.65 -24.13 18.31
CA SER A 304 -34.66 -25.02 18.92
C SER A 304 -34.46 -26.49 18.52
N LYS A 305 -34.23 -26.75 17.22
CA LYS A 305 -33.97 -28.12 16.71
C LYS A 305 -32.63 -28.72 17.15
N ARG A 306 -31.66 -27.90 17.59
CA ARG A 306 -30.36 -28.36 18.09
C ARG A 306 -30.42 -28.71 19.57
N GLY A 307 -31.23 -27.99 20.35
CA GLY A 307 -31.52 -28.29 21.75
C GLY A 307 -32.23 -29.63 21.95
N ASP A 308 -33.22 -29.93 21.09
CA ASP A 308 -34.02 -31.17 21.17
C ASP A 308 -33.26 -32.45 20.74
N LYS A 309 -32.10 -32.33 20.10
CA LYS A 309 -31.26 -33.48 19.72
C LYS A 309 -30.19 -33.84 20.75
N ALA A 310 -30.02 -33.01 21.78
CA ALA A 310 -29.03 -33.21 22.85
C ALA A 310 -29.65 -33.73 24.17
N SER A 311 -30.96 -33.96 24.20
CA SER A 311 -31.74 -34.63 25.26
C SER A 311 -32.13 -36.03 24.86
#